data_AF-M0CJ88-F1
#
_entry.id   AF-M0CJ88-F1
#
_cell.length_a   1.000
_cell.length_b   1.000
_cell.length_c   1.000
_cell.angle_alpha   90.00
_cell.angle_beta   90.00
_cell.angle_gamma   90.00
#
_symmetry.space_group_name_H-M   'P 1'
#
loop_
_entity.id
_entity.type
_entity.pdbx_description
1 polymer ?
#
loop_
_entity_poly.entity_id
_entity_poly.type
_entity_poly.pdbx_seq_one_letter_code
_entity_poly.pdbx_strand_id
1 'polypeptide(L)'
;MSDVSSEASVEVVSGDGLALRYENGHLLLTCGVDEHTLLFPVSPSLLDGHEGDALLGRVAVALSHQAARIRRGICPECQGEVTPGIVPEPKPEQDGYFFHGDCGRCGFQHGFPVGAAALSDPEVLAAFADEGTDLRTTPFWTLEWCRVGAETVVTETPLRVHIDARLTDETLRITLDDDAAVVSTERRH
;
A
#
# COMPACT_ATOMS: atom_id res chain seq x y z
N MET A 1 15.34 -24.35 -31.35
CA MET A 1 15.45 -23.25 -30.37
C MET A 1 14.19 -23.33 -29.55
N SER A 2 14.30 -23.97 -28.40
CA SER A 2 13.16 -24.40 -27.60
C SER A 2 12.43 -23.20 -26.99
N ASP A 3 11.11 -23.27 -27.12
CA ASP A 3 10.10 -22.48 -26.46
C ASP A 3 10.32 -22.47 -24.93
N VAL A 4 10.46 -21.29 -24.34
CA VAL A 4 10.35 -21.08 -22.89
C VAL A 4 9.18 -20.11 -22.69
N SER A 5 7.99 -20.60 -23.02
CA SER A 5 6.73 -20.05 -22.56
C SER A 5 6.25 -20.97 -21.42
N SER A 6 6.91 -20.85 -20.27
CA SER A 6 6.42 -21.44 -19.02
C SER A 6 5.74 -20.30 -18.26
N GLU A 7 4.47 -20.05 -18.58
CA GLU A 7 3.57 -19.33 -17.67
C GLU A 7 3.40 -20.20 -16.43
N ALA A 8 4.30 -20.01 -15.46
CA ALA A 8 4.18 -20.60 -14.14
C ALA A 8 3.11 -19.81 -13.39
N SER A 9 1.85 -20.17 -13.58
CA SER A 9 0.76 -19.80 -12.69
C SER A 9 1.01 -20.49 -11.35
N VAL A 10 1.69 -19.78 -10.45
CA VAL A 10 1.82 -20.22 -9.06
C VAL A 10 0.53 -19.86 -8.35
N GLU A 11 -0.31 -20.85 -8.08
CA GLU A 11 -1.53 -20.71 -7.29
C GLU A 11 -1.20 -21.04 -5.83
N VAL A 12 -1.12 -20.01 -4.99
CA VAL A 12 -0.99 -20.17 -3.53
C VAL A 12 -2.33 -19.83 -2.91
N VAL A 13 -3.02 -20.85 -2.39
CA VAL A 13 -4.31 -20.67 -1.70
C VAL A 13 -4.05 -20.56 -0.20
N SER A 14 -4.50 -19.49 0.45
CA SER A 14 -4.52 -19.42 1.93
C SER A 14 -5.91 -19.80 2.47
N GLY A 15 -5.96 -20.17 3.75
CA GLY A 15 -7.10 -20.89 4.37
C GLY A 15 -8.44 -20.15 4.42
N ASP A 16 -8.46 -18.84 4.17
CA ASP A 16 -9.65 -17.98 4.30
C ASP A 16 -10.37 -17.70 2.97
N GLY A 17 -10.07 -18.46 1.92
CA GLY A 17 -10.64 -18.24 0.57
C GLY A 17 -9.94 -17.11 -0.21
N LEU A 18 -8.75 -16.71 0.24
CA LEU A 18 -7.85 -15.83 -0.50
C LEU A 18 -6.95 -16.69 -1.41
N ALA A 19 -6.79 -16.27 -2.66
CA ALA A 19 -5.88 -16.91 -3.61
C ALA A 19 -4.86 -15.90 -4.13
N LEU A 20 -3.59 -16.29 -4.12
CA LEU A 20 -2.49 -15.56 -4.73
C LEU A 20 -2.16 -16.18 -6.08
N ARG A 21 -2.03 -15.34 -7.10
CA ARG A 21 -1.64 -15.75 -8.46
C ARG A 21 -0.65 -14.76 -9.03
N TYR A 22 0.40 -15.25 -9.66
CA TYR A 22 1.31 -14.39 -10.41
C TYR A 22 0.89 -14.36 -11.87
N GLU A 23 0.54 -13.20 -12.40
CA GLU A 23 0.04 -13.02 -13.76
C GLU A 23 0.47 -11.65 -14.31
N ASN A 24 0.83 -11.58 -15.60
CA ASN A 24 1.16 -10.33 -16.28
C ASN A 24 2.21 -9.45 -15.57
N GLY A 25 3.16 -10.05 -14.86
CA GLY A 25 4.22 -9.32 -14.13
C GLY A 25 3.80 -8.80 -12.75
N HIS A 26 2.64 -9.23 -12.24
CA HIS A 26 2.11 -8.80 -10.95
C HIS A 26 1.69 -9.98 -10.10
N LEU A 27 1.81 -9.82 -8.78
CA LEU A 27 1.18 -10.71 -7.83
C LEU A 27 -0.24 -10.22 -7.58
N LEU A 28 -1.22 -11.05 -7.91
CA LEU A 28 -2.64 -10.82 -7.69
C LEU A 28 -3.07 -11.54 -6.42
N LEU A 29 -3.77 -10.83 -5.54
CA LEU A 29 -4.47 -11.39 -4.40
C LEU A 29 -5.97 -11.26 -4.65
N THR A 30 -6.65 -12.39 -4.82
CA THR A 30 -8.10 -12.44 -5.02
C THR A 30 -8.80 -12.91 -3.75
N CYS A 31 -9.90 -12.25 -3.40
CA CYS A 31 -10.81 -12.74 -2.36
C CYS A 31 -11.89 -13.61 -3.00
N GLY A 32 -12.22 -14.75 -2.39
CA GLY A 32 -13.25 -15.69 -2.86
C GLY A 32 -14.68 -15.15 -2.85
N VAL A 33 -14.87 -13.87 -2.52
CA VAL A 33 -16.15 -13.14 -2.53
C VAL A 33 -15.94 -11.84 -3.32
N ASP A 34 -16.82 -11.58 -4.28
CA ASP A 34 -16.98 -10.31 -5.03
C ASP A 34 -15.89 -9.87 -6.04
N GLU A 35 -15.17 -10.79 -6.72
CA GLU A 35 -14.16 -10.48 -7.77
C GLU A 35 -13.13 -9.40 -7.34
N HIS A 36 -12.93 -9.24 -6.04
CA HIS A 36 -12.00 -8.24 -5.51
C HIS A 36 -10.56 -8.74 -5.69
N THR A 37 -9.80 -8.03 -6.54
CA THR A 37 -8.41 -8.34 -6.84
C THR A 37 -7.51 -7.18 -6.45
N LEU A 38 -6.55 -7.45 -5.57
CA LEU A 38 -5.44 -6.54 -5.28
C LEU A 38 -4.25 -6.90 -6.14
N LEU A 39 -3.56 -5.89 -6.67
CA LEU A 39 -2.39 -6.04 -7.52
C LEU A 39 -1.15 -5.52 -6.78
N PHE A 40 -0.12 -6.36 -6.69
CA PHE A 40 1.11 -6.06 -5.99
C PHE A 40 2.30 -6.09 -6.97
N PRO A 41 2.99 -4.95 -7.17
CA PRO A 41 4.17 -4.85 -8.03
C PRO A 41 5.42 -5.38 -7.28
N VAL A 42 5.45 -6.69 -7.07
CA VAL A 42 6.58 -7.39 -6.45
C VAL A 42 7.23 -8.38 -7.42
N SER A 43 8.53 -8.61 -7.25
CA SER A 43 9.27 -9.57 -8.04
C SER A 43 8.77 -11.01 -7.78
N PRO A 44 8.71 -11.90 -8.80
CA PRO A 44 8.38 -13.30 -8.58
C PRO A 44 9.34 -13.99 -7.60
N SER A 45 10.61 -13.56 -7.57
CA SER A 45 11.61 -14.09 -6.63
C SER A 45 11.26 -13.89 -5.16
N LEU A 46 10.33 -12.98 -4.85
CA LEU A 46 9.83 -12.79 -3.49
C LEU A 46 9.06 -14.03 -2.99
N LEU A 47 8.47 -14.81 -3.91
CA LEU A 47 7.66 -16.00 -3.66
C LEU A 47 8.50 -17.26 -3.43
N ASP A 48 9.76 -17.27 -3.85
CA ASP A 48 10.60 -18.47 -3.85
C ASP A 48 10.71 -19.11 -2.45
N GLY A 49 10.16 -20.32 -2.29
CA GLY A 49 10.21 -21.07 -1.04
C GLY A 49 9.25 -20.58 0.06
N HIS A 50 8.26 -19.75 -0.28
CA HIS A 50 7.30 -19.19 0.68
C HIS A 50 5.86 -19.36 0.20
N GLU A 51 4.97 -19.70 1.12
CA GLU A 51 3.53 -19.90 0.87
C GLU A 51 2.71 -19.33 2.04
N GLY A 52 1.40 -19.21 1.82
CA GLY A 52 0.43 -18.79 2.84
C GLY A 52 0.78 -17.48 3.54
N ASP A 53 0.60 -17.44 4.86
CA ASP A 53 0.80 -16.23 5.67
C ASP A 53 2.25 -15.74 5.68
N ALA A 54 3.22 -16.66 5.56
CA ALA A 54 4.64 -16.30 5.49
C ALA A 54 4.94 -15.51 4.20
N LEU A 55 4.31 -15.89 3.08
CA LEU A 55 4.41 -15.13 1.84
C LEU A 55 3.73 -13.77 1.96
N LEU A 56 2.51 -13.72 2.50
CA LEU A 56 1.78 -12.46 2.70
C LEU A 56 2.56 -11.46 3.58
N GLY A 57 3.20 -11.94 4.65
CA GLY A 57 4.07 -11.11 5.48
C GLY A 57 5.27 -10.54 4.71
N ARG A 58 5.89 -11.33 3.82
CA ARG A 58 6.98 -10.86 2.96
C ARG A 58 6.51 -9.80 1.96
N VAL A 59 5.34 -10.00 1.36
CA VAL A 59 4.71 -9.03 0.45
C VAL A 59 4.40 -7.73 1.17
N ALA A 60 3.83 -7.81 2.38
CA ALA A 60 3.53 -6.65 3.22
C ALA A 60 4.78 -5.81 3.49
N VAL A 61 5.87 -6.45 3.95
CA VAL A 61 7.15 -5.80 4.18
C VAL A 61 7.67 -5.13 2.91
N ALA A 62 7.67 -5.84 1.78
CA ALA A 62 8.16 -5.31 0.51
C ALA A 62 7.39 -4.05 0.10
N LEU A 63 6.07 -4.08 0.13
CA LEU A 63 5.23 -2.96 -0.28
C LEU A 63 5.30 -1.78 0.71
N SER A 64 5.37 -2.03 2.02
CA SER A 64 5.61 -0.98 3.02
C SER A 64 6.94 -0.26 2.78
N HIS A 65 7.99 -0.99 2.41
CA HIS A 65 9.26 -0.41 2.02
C HIS A 65 9.18 0.37 0.69
N GLN A 66 8.40 -0.09 -0.28
CA GLN A 66 8.17 0.65 -1.53
C GLN A 66 7.47 1.98 -1.24
N ALA A 67 6.37 1.98 -0.49
CA ALA A 67 5.63 3.18 -0.11
C ALA A 67 6.54 4.18 0.63
N ALA A 68 7.36 3.71 1.57
CA ALA A 68 8.32 4.54 2.29
C ALA A 68 9.40 5.17 1.38
N ARG A 69 9.86 4.46 0.34
CA ARG A 69 10.81 4.99 -0.64
C ARG A 69 10.17 6.05 -1.53
N ILE A 70 8.94 5.80 -1.98
CA ILE A 70 8.18 6.74 -2.82
C ILE A 70 7.90 8.03 -2.06
N ARG A 71 7.49 7.95 -0.79
CA ARG A 71 7.27 9.13 0.08
C ARG A 71 8.54 10.00 0.21
N ARG A 72 9.72 9.39 0.03
CA ARG A 72 11.02 10.08 0.04
C ARG A 72 11.53 10.45 -1.35
N GLY A 73 10.69 10.33 -2.37
CA GLY A 73 11.01 10.66 -3.76
C GLY A 73 11.97 9.69 -4.45
N ILE A 74 12.04 8.43 -4.01
CA ILE A 74 12.94 7.41 -4.56
C ILE A 74 12.12 6.29 -5.19
N CYS A 75 12.29 6.09 -6.50
CA CYS A 75 11.67 4.98 -7.22
C CYS A 75 12.16 3.61 -6.68
N PRO A 76 11.25 2.71 -6.28
CA PRO A 76 11.55 1.33 -5.94
C PRO A 76 12.35 0.56 -7.00
N GLU A 77 12.03 0.78 -8.28
CA GLU A 77 12.56 0.01 -9.41
C GLU A 77 13.95 0.48 -9.85
N CYS A 78 14.10 1.78 -10.15
CA CYS A 78 15.32 2.31 -10.77
C CYS A 78 16.12 3.25 -9.87
N GLN A 79 15.66 3.51 -8.64
CA GLN A 79 16.25 4.47 -7.70
C GLN A 79 16.34 5.91 -8.24
N GLY A 80 15.60 6.22 -9.32
CA GLY A 80 15.44 7.56 -9.84
C GLY A 80 14.51 8.41 -8.97
N GLU A 81 14.47 9.70 -9.29
CA GLU A 81 13.59 10.66 -8.63
C GLU A 81 12.11 10.36 -8.95
N VAL A 82 11.28 10.52 -7.92
CA VAL A 82 9.82 10.42 -7.97
C VAL A 82 9.26 11.64 -7.27
N THR A 83 8.20 12.22 -7.84
CA THR A 83 7.38 13.21 -7.14
C THR A 83 6.24 12.47 -6.45
N PRO A 84 6.26 12.33 -5.12
CA PRO A 84 5.13 11.77 -4.39
C PRO A 84 3.96 12.76 -4.43
N GLY A 85 2.74 12.24 -4.34
CA GLY A 85 1.58 13.10 -4.14
C GLY A 85 0.32 12.36 -3.80
N ILE A 86 -0.75 13.12 -3.60
CA ILE A 86 -2.11 12.61 -3.46
C ILE A 86 -2.96 13.08 -4.64
N VAL A 87 -3.52 12.12 -5.39
CA VAL A 87 -4.35 12.38 -6.57
C VAL A 87 -5.72 11.71 -6.42
N PRO A 88 -6.77 12.23 -7.06
CA PRO A 88 -8.06 11.54 -7.12
C PRO A 88 -7.91 10.13 -7.68
N GLU A 89 -8.77 9.21 -7.23
CA GLU A 89 -8.88 7.87 -7.81
C GLU A 89 -9.10 7.95 -9.33
N PRO A 90 -8.22 7.36 -10.15
CA PRO A 90 -8.32 7.43 -11.61
C PRO A 90 -9.57 6.77 -12.19
N LYS A 91 -10.22 5.84 -11.47
CA LYS A 91 -11.46 5.20 -11.87
C LYS A 91 -12.68 6.06 -11.50
N PRO A 92 -13.43 6.62 -12.48
CA PRO A 92 -14.52 7.55 -12.21
C PRO A 92 -15.68 6.96 -11.39
N GLU A 93 -15.83 5.64 -11.38
CA GLU A 93 -16.83 4.92 -10.60
C GLU A 93 -16.44 4.71 -9.13
N GLN A 94 -15.21 5.07 -8.75
CA GLN A 94 -14.69 4.97 -7.39
C GLN A 94 -14.35 6.36 -6.86
N ASP A 95 -14.99 6.75 -5.76
CA ASP A 95 -14.66 7.99 -5.06
C ASP A 95 -13.45 7.78 -4.16
N GLY A 96 -12.59 8.79 -4.07
CA GLY A 96 -11.45 8.80 -3.15
C GLY A 96 -10.17 9.34 -3.78
N TYR A 97 -9.07 9.12 -3.07
CA TYR A 97 -7.73 9.56 -3.43
C TYR A 97 -6.71 8.43 -3.26
N PHE A 98 -5.58 8.57 -3.93
CA PHE A 98 -4.44 7.67 -3.86
C PHE A 98 -3.17 8.43 -3.54
N PHE A 99 -2.34 7.78 -2.73
CA PHE A 99 -0.93 8.11 -2.67
C PHE A 99 -0.26 7.56 -3.94
N HIS A 100 0.29 8.45 -4.76
CA HIS A 100 0.97 8.09 -6.00
C HIS A 100 2.45 8.48 -5.98
N GLY A 101 3.19 7.90 -6.91
CA GLY A 101 4.55 8.33 -7.25
C GLY A 101 4.90 7.94 -8.67
N ASP A 102 5.07 8.93 -9.53
CA ASP A 102 5.42 8.71 -10.94
C ASP A 102 6.92 8.94 -11.17
N CYS A 103 7.60 7.93 -11.72
CA CYS A 103 9.03 8.05 -12.01
C CYS A 103 9.29 8.57 -13.43
N GLY A 104 9.80 9.79 -13.54
CA GLY A 104 10.17 10.39 -14.84
C GLY A 104 11.34 9.69 -15.58
N ARG A 105 12.06 8.79 -14.91
CA ARG A 105 13.21 8.07 -15.51
C ARG A 105 12.85 6.75 -16.15
N CYS A 106 12.16 5.87 -15.42
CA CYS A 106 11.79 4.54 -15.91
C CYS A 106 10.34 4.44 -16.37
N GLY A 107 9.52 5.46 -16.10
CA GLY A 107 8.10 5.49 -16.45
C GLY A 107 7.21 4.65 -15.53
N PHE A 108 7.75 4.03 -14.49
CA PHE A 108 6.95 3.26 -13.54
C PHE A 108 6.03 4.20 -12.73
N GLN A 109 4.76 3.84 -12.64
CA GLN A 109 3.74 4.54 -11.88
C GLN A 109 3.39 3.72 -10.65
N HIS A 110 3.59 4.29 -9.47
CA HIS A 110 3.27 3.65 -8.21
C HIS A 110 1.97 4.22 -7.66
N GLY A 111 1.12 3.35 -7.11
CA GLY A 111 -0.15 3.74 -6.51
C GLY A 111 -0.45 2.90 -5.27
N PHE A 112 -0.87 3.57 -4.20
CA PHE A 112 -1.27 2.98 -2.94
C PHE A 112 -2.47 3.74 -2.36
N PRO A 113 -3.28 3.12 -1.48
CA PRO A 113 -4.20 3.87 -0.64
C PRO A 113 -3.47 4.97 0.12
N VAL A 114 -4.11 6.11 0.36
CA VAL A 114 -3.46 7.27 1.02
C VAL A 114 -2.84 6.88 2.37
N GLY A 115 -3.49 6.00 3.14
CA GLY A 115 -2.97 5.50 4.42
C GLY A 115 -1.58 4.88 4.32
N ALA A 116 -1.21 4.29 3.18
CA ALA A 116 0.10 3.68 3.00
C ALA A 116 1.26 4.70 3.11
N ALA A 117 1.02 5.98 2.81
CA ALA A 117 2.02 7.03 2.97
C ALA A 117 2.39 7.26 4.45
N ALA A 118 1.46 7.01 5.37
CA ALA A 118 1.65 7.22 6.81
C ALA A 118 2.32 6.03 7.52
N LEU A 119 2.41 4.85 6.90
CA LEU A 119 2.99 3.63 7.51
C LEU A 119 4.46 3.78 7.95
N SER A 120 5.18 4.73 7.35
CA SER A 120 6.58 5.01 7.65
C SER A 120 6.78 6.26 8.50
N ASP A 121 5.69 6.89 8.95
CA ASP A 121 5.75 8.09 9.74
C ASP A 121 6.11 7.78 11.21
N PRO A 122 7.07 8.48 11.83
CA PRO A 122 7.52 8.17 13.18
C PRO A 122 6.43 8.23 14.25
N GLU A 123 5.51 9.19 14.19
CA GLU A 123 4.46 9.34 15.20
C GLU A 123 3.40 8.24 15.07
N VAL A 124 3.06 7.89 13.83
CA VAL A 124 2.14 6.79 13.52
C VAL A 124 2.75 5.45 13.93
N LEU A 125 4.02 5.22 13.62
CA LEU A 125 4.75 4.03 14.04
C LEU A 125 4.80 3.90 15.57
N ALA A 126 5.09 4.99 16.28
CA ALA A 126 5.12 4.99 17.74
C ALA A 126 3.75 4.63 18.33
N ALA A 127 2.68 5.24 17.82
CA ALA A 127 1.32 5.00 18.32
C ALA A 127 0.89 3.52 18.19
N PHE A 128 1.20 2.87 17.07
CA PHE A 128 0.89 1.45 16.88
C PHE A 128 1.85 0.51 17.62
N ALA A 129 3.12 0.91 17.75
CA ALA A 129 4.09 0.15 18.53
C ALA A 129 3.74 0.09 20.02
N ASP A 130 3.12 1.15 20.57
CA ASP A 130 2.61 1.18 21.95
C ASP A 130 1.54 0.09 22.19
N GLU A 131 0.81 -0.32 21.15
CA GLU A 131 -0.18 -1.42 21.19
C GLU A 131 0.40 -2.78 20.73
N GLY A 132 1.70 -2.86 20.48
CA GLY A 132 2.37 -4.09 20.04
C GLY A 132 2.21 -4.40 18.56
N THR A 133 1.76 -3.45 17.73
CA THR A 133 1.61 -3.62 16.28
C THR A 133 2.77 -2.96 15.54
N ASP A 134 3.53 -3.74 14.75
CA ASP A 134 4.53 -3.19 13.84
C ASP A 134 3.93 -2.98 12.43
N LEU A 135 3.60 -1.74 12.10
CA LEU A 135 3.02 -1.39 10.80
C LEU A 135 3.94 -1.72 9.61
N ARG A 136 5.25 -1.85 9.81
CA ARG A 136 6.21 -2.13 8.72
C ARG A 136 6.13 -3.58 8.26
N THR A 137 5.65 -4.48 9.12
CA THR A 137 5.48 -5.90 8.83
C THR A 137 4.01 -6.30 8.72
N THR A 138 3.10 -5.43 9.15
CA THR A 138 1.65 -5.66 9.06
C THR A 138 1.19 -5.51 7.61
N PRO A 139 0.43 -6.47 7.05
CA PRO A 139 -0.22 -6.32 5.76
C PRO A 139 -1.14 -5.10 5.74
N PHE A 140 -0.70 -3.99 5.13
CA PHE A 140 -1.46 -2.74 5.24
C PHE A 140 -2.88 -2.85 4.66
N TRP A 141 -3.13 -3.77 3.72
CA TRP A 141 -4.47 -4.03 3.18
C TRP A 141 -5.44 -4.64 4.20
N THR A 142 -4.98 -5.07 5.37
CA THR A 142 -5.83 -5.49 6.48
C THR A 142 -6.17 -4.34 7.43
N LEU A 143 -5.58 -3.15 7.23
CA LEU A 143 -5.85 -1.96 8.03
C LEU A 143 -7.03 -1.20 7.41
N GLU A 144 -8.11 -0.99 8.16
CA GLU A 144 -9.33 -0.30 7.69
C GLU A 144 -9.08 1.12 7.13
N TRP A 145 -7.97 1.72 7.57
CA TRP A 145 -7.55 3.07 7.21
C TRP A 145 -6.55 3.11 6.02
N CYS A 146 -6.13 1.94 5.52
CA CYS A 146 -5.31 1.78 4.31
C CYS A 146 -6.13 1.17 3.16
N ARG A 147 -7.28 1.78 2.88
CA ARG A 147 -8.13 1.51 1.72
C ARG A 147 -8.50 2.84 1.06
N VAL A 148 -8.79 2.78 -0.23
CA VAL A 148 -9.29 3.93 -1.00
C VAL A 148 -10.62 4.39 -0.40
N GLY A 149 -10.79 5.70 -0.24
CA GLY A 149 -11.99 6.29 0.35
C GLY A 149 -12.05 6.21 1.87
N ALA A 150 -10.98 5.76 2.54
CA ALA A 150 -10.86 5.91 4.00
C ALA A 150 -10.49 7.33 4.41
N GLU A 151 -9.90 8.09 3.50
CA GLU A 151 -9.53 9.47 3.67
C GLU A 151 -10.74 10.42 3.60
N THR A 152 -10.67 11.52 4.35
CA THR A 152 -11.64 12.62 4.31
C THR A 152 -10.93 13.89 3.87
N VAL A 153 -11.44 14.54 2.82
CA VAL A 153 -10.91 15.84 2.36
C VAL A 153 -11.22 16.93 3.39
N VAL A 154 -10.18 17.68 3.76
CA VAL A 154 -10.24 18.79 4.71
C VAL A 154 -10.24 20.12 3.97
N THR A 155 -9.31 20.26 3.01
CA THR A 155 -9.20 21.38 2.09
C THR A 155 -8.81 20.85 0.72
N GLU A 156 -9.30 21.47 -0.35
CA GLU A 156 -8.98 21.06 -1.72
C GLU A 156 -7.78 21.82 -2.30
N THR A 157 -7.50 23.03 -1.84
CA THR A 157 -6.40 23.85 -2.35
C THR A 157 -5.83 24.75 -1.25
N PRO A 158 -4.65 24.43 -0.68
CA PRO A 158 -3.89 23.19 -0.93
C PRO A 158 -4.67 21.96 -0.46
N LEU A 159 -4.44 20.80 -1.11
CA LEU A 159 -5.08 19.57 -0.69
C LEU A 159 -4.60 19.20 0.71
N ARG A 160 -5.56 18.87 1.58
CA ARG A 160 -5.32 18.26 2.88
C ARG A 160 -6.34 17.17 3.07
N VAL A 161 -5.89 16.00 3.50
CA VAL A 161 -6.76 14.87 3.80
C VAL A 161 -6.49 14.36 5.21
N HIS A 162 -7.53 13.89 5.89
CA HIS A 162 -7.41 13.18 7.15
C HIS A 162 -7.67 11.70 6.95
N ILE A 163 -6.96 10.87 7.71
CA ILE A 163 -7.24 9.46 7.87
C ILE A 163 -7.34 9.17 9.36
N ASP A 164 -8.38 8.42 9.74
CA ASP A 164 -8.61 8.03 11.12
C ASP A 164 -8.14 6.57 11.32
N ALA A 165 -7.01 6.41 11.99
CA ALA A 165 -6.45 5.12 12.36
C ALA A 165 -6.94 4.74 13.77
N ARG A 166 -7.79 3.72 13.86
CA ARG A 166 -8.32 3.23 15.14
C ARG A 166 -7.24 2.49 15.91
N LEU A 167 -7.08 2.89 17.16
CA LEU A 167 -6.30 2.23 18.20
C LEU A 167 -7.29 1.57 19.18
N THR A 168 -6.79 0.87 20.19
CA THR A 168 -7.62 0.10 21.15
C THR A 168 -8.56 1.01 21.93
N ASP A 169 -8.05 2.13 22.46
CA ASP A 169 -8.79 3.04 23.36
C ASP A 169 -9.02 4.44 22.76
N GLU A 170 -8.55 4.70 21.55
CA GLU A 170 -8.62 6.01 20.92
C GLU A 170 -8.52 5.93 19.39
N THR A 171 -8.62 7.07 18.71
CA THR A 171 -8.36 7.21 17.28
C THR A 171 -7.21 8.17 17.06
N LEU A 172 -6.21 7.74 16.29
CA LEU A 172 -5.17 8.60 15.78
C LEU A 172 -5.61 9.20 14.45
N ARG A 173 -5.93 10.49 14.44
CA ARG A 173 -6.17 11.23 13.21
C ARG A 173 -4.85 11.68 12.60
N ILE A 174 -4.62 11.29 11.37
CA ILE A 174 -3.40 11.58 10.61
C ILE A 174 -3.77 12.55 9.49
N THR A 175 -3.10 13.69 9.41
CA THR A 175 -3.30 14.66 8.34
C THR A 175 -2.17 14.56 7.33
N LEU A 176 -2.51 14.41 6.06
CA LEU A 176 -1.56 14.43 4.95
C LEU A 176 -1.77 15.65 4.06
N ASP A 177 -0.67 16.17 3.50
CA ASP A 177 -0.67 17.18 2.46
C ASP A 177 -0.72 16.59 1.04
N ASP A 178 -0.76 17.47 0.04
CA ASP A 178 -0.73 17.17 -1.38
C ASP A 178 0.50 16.36 -1.80
N ASP A 179 1.62 16.47 -1.09
CA ASP A 179 2.86 15.71 -1.32
C ASP A 179 2.88 14.36 -0.59
N ALA A 180 1.75 13.96 0.03
CA ALA A 180 1.60 12.78 0.87
C ALA A 180 2.52 12.77 2.12
N ALA A 181 2.96 13.94 2.58
CA ALA A 181 3.66 14.08 3.85
C ALA A 181 2.65 14.16 5.00
N VAL A 182 2.97 13.51 6.11
CA VAL A 182 2.20 13.66 7.36
C VAL A 182 2.56 15.01 7.96
N VAL A 183 1.58 15.90 8.07
CA VAL A 183 1.76 17.26 8.58
C VAL A 183 1.27 17.45 10.01
N SER A 184 0.39 16.56 10.48
CA SER A 184 0.00 16.49 11.90
C SER A 184 -0.56 15.13 12.26
N THR A 185 -0.43 14.76 13.54
CA THR A 185 -1.20 13.68 14.16
C THR A 185 -1.94 14.20 15.39
N GLU A 186 -3.16 13.71 15.61
CA GLU A 186 -4.01 14.09 16.74
C GLU A 186 -4.65 12.83 17.34
N ARG A 187 -4.46 12.63 18.65
CA ARG A 187 -5.16 11.57 19.40
C ARG A 187 -6.56 12.03 19.82
N ARG A 188 -7.57 11.18 19.65
CA ARG A 188 -8.99 11.46 19.91
C ARG A 188 -9.65 10.34 20.70
N HIS A 189 -10.24 10.67 21.84
CA HIS A 189 -10.98 9.77 22.73
C HIS A 189 -12.49 9.88 22.54
#